data_AF-A0A9D1RXT8-F1
#
_entry.id   AF-A0A9D1RXT8-F1
#
_cell.length_a   1.000
_cell.length_b   1.000
_cell.length_c   1.000
_cell.angle_alpha   90.00
_cell.angle_beta   90.00
_cell.angle_gamma   90.00
#
_symmetry.space_group_name_H-M   'P 1'
#
loop_
_entity.id
_entity.type
_entity.pdbx_description
1 polymer ?
#
loop_
_entity_poly.entity_id
_entity_poly.type
_entity_poly.pdbx_seq_one_letter_code
_entity_poly.pdbx_strand_id
1 'polypeptide(L)'
;MTNTALVFEGGAMRAVYSAAMVQALLEEPIHFSWVCGNSASTSHVAYYIAKDAQRMRETFTTLPSHPQFGGLRTWARGHGFFNADFLYGQAGQPGHPVGVDWEAFQASPVRYRFSGFNAAAGETVHWGHERYNATKRHIFDLERQGRAYIVTPEHMRVGNSSRNRKRLETAYATGLAQARREMPAILDFLAAGGF
;
A
#
# COMPACT_ATOMS: atom_id res chain seq x y z
N MET A 1 21.32 -0.39 -1.98
CA MET A 1 20.07 0.13 -1.35
C MET A 1 20.16 1.63 -1.29
N THR A 2 19.04 2.34 -1.40
CA THR A 2 19.00 3.82 -1.37
C THR A 2 19.00 4.36 0.07
N ASN A 3 19.45 5.59 0.27
CA ASN A 3 19.27 6.35 1.53
C ASN A 3 17.88 7.02 1.62
N THR A 4 16.92 6.52 0.83
CA THR A 4 15.59 7.12 0.66
C THR A 4 14.54 6.22 1.31
N ALA A 5 13.55 6.83 1.96
CA ALA A 5 12.39 6.14 2.48
C ALA A 5 11.27 6.05 1.43
N LEU A 6 10.72 4.86 1.22
CA LEU A 6 9.52 4.63 0.42
C LEU A 6 8.29 4.61 1.35
N VAL A 7 7.31 5.46 1.07
CA VAL A 7 6.15 5.68 1.94
C VAL A 7 4.85 5.56 1.14
N PHE A 8 3.98 4.63 1.53
CA PHE A 8 2.68 4.43 0.89
C PHE A 8 1.52 4.95 1.76
N GLU A 9 0.80 5.98 1.30
CA GLU A 9 -0.45 6.40 1.95
C GLU A 9 -1.56 5.35 1.73
N GLY A 10 -2.32 5.07 2.78
CA GLY A 10 -3.53 4.26 2.77
C GLY A 10 -4.72 4.99 2.17
N GLY A 11 -5.67 4.24 1.61
CA GLY A 11 -6.86 4.82 1.00
C GLY A 11 -8.02 3.85 0.81
N ALA A 12 -8.08 2.79 1.62
CA ALA A 12 -8.90 1.61 1.35
C ALA A 12 -8.73 1.20 -0.13
N MET A 13 -9.82 1.11 -0.90
CA MET A 13 -9.75 0.68 -2.30
C MET A 13 -9.11 1.68 -3.27
N ARG A 14 -8.81 2.92 -2.85
CA ARG A 14 -7.99 3.83 -3.67
C ARG A 14 -6.52 3.41 -3.74
N ALA A 15 -6.06 2.61 -2.79
CA ALA A 15 -4.69 2.11 -2.77
C ALA A 15 -4.38 1.12 -3.92
N VAL A 16 -5.39 0.69 -4.69
CA VAL A 16 -5.20 0.02 -6.00
C VAL A 16 -4.30 0.81 -6.95
N TYR A 17 -4.30 2.13 -6.82
CA TYR A 17 -3.48 3.02 -7.62
C TYR A 17 -1.99 2.90 -7.23
N SER A 18 -1.66 3.06 -5.95
CA SER A 18 -0.29 2.91 -5.44
C SER A 18 0.20 1.45 -5.46
N ALA A 19 -0.71 0.47 -5.54
CA ALA A 19 -0.35 -0.94 -5.73
C ALA A 19 0.31 -1.18 -7.09
N ALA A 20 -0.06 -0.40 -8.11
CA ALA A 20 0.60 -0.45 -9.41
C ALA A 20 2.01 0.16 -9.39
N MET A 21 2.27 1.11 -8.48
CA MET A 21 3.63 1.62 -8.25
C MET A 21 4.52 0.56 -7.61
N VAL A 22 4.00 -0.29 -6.71
CA VAL A 22 4.77 -1.44 -6.19
C VAL A 22 5.26 -2.35 -7.32
N GLN A 23 4.41 -2.66 -8.30
CA GLN A 23 4.82 -3.41 -9.48
C GLN A 23 5.92 -2.68 -10.26
N ALA A 24 5.74 -1.40 -10.59
CA ALA A 24 6.73 -0.65 -11.36
C ALA A 24 8.10 -0.57 -10.64
N LEU A 25 8.10 -0.39 -9.31
CA LEU A 25 9.34 -0.36 -8.50
C LEU A 25 10.03 -1.74 -8.41
N LEU A 26 9.29 -2.85 -8.60
CA LEU A 26 9.83 -4.21 -8.65
C LEU A 26 10.34 -4.59 -10.05
N GLU A 27 9.96 -3.85 -11.09
CA GLU A 27 10.50 -4.00 -12.45
C GLU A 27 11.90 -3.37 -12.59
N GLU A 28 12.28 -2.48 -11.67
CA GLU A 28 13.54 -1.74 -11.66
C GLU A 28 14.59 -2.32 -10.67
N PRO A 29 15.91 -2.17 -10.93
CA PRO A 29 16.99 -2.66 -10.05
C PRO A 29 17.22 -1.76 -8.81
N ILE A 30 16.15 -1.23 -8.20
CA ILE A 30 16.20 -0.32 -7.05
C ILE A 30 15.65 -0.96 -5.77
N HIS A 31 16.33 -0.70 -4.65
CA HIS A 31 16.00 -1.28 -3.35
C HIS A 31 16.04 -0.21 -2.26
N PHE A 32 14.89 0.07 -1.63
CA PHE A 32 14.78 1.04 -0.55
C PHE A 32 15.19 0.42 0.79
N SER A 33 15.94 1.17 1.60
CA SER A 33 16.36 0.73 2.94
C SER A 33 15.27 0.90 4.02
N TRP A 34 14.22 1.66 3.71
CA TRP A 34 13.07 1.91 4.58
C TRP A 34 11.79 1.90 3.75
N VAL A 35 10.81 1.09 4.15
CA VAL A 35 9.51 0.99 3.46
C VAL A 35 8.39 0.96 4.50
N CYS A 36 7.43 1.87 4.41
CA CYS A 36 6.28 1.88 5.31
C CYS A 36 4.96 2.21 4.59
N GLY A 37 3.86 1.89 5.25
CA GLY A 37 2.51 2.15 4.74
C GLY A 37 1.47 1.92 5.82
N ASN A 38 0.28 2.52 5.67
CA ASN A 38 -0.79 2.44 6.64
C ASN A 38 -2.12 1.95 6.04
N SER A 39 -2.99 1.41 6.90
CA SER A 39 -4.29 0.84 6.50
C SER A 39 -4.11 -0.18 5.35
N ALA A 40 -4.87 -0.06 4.25
CA ALA A 40 -4.75 -0.97 3.10
C ALA A 40 -3.33 -1.01 2.49
N SER A 41 -2.52 0.04 2.65
CA SER A 41 -1.16 0.10 2.10
C SER A 41 -0.11 -0.64 2.95
N THR A 42 -0.50 -1.33 4.03
CA THR A 42 0.38 -2.33 4.65
C THR A 42 0.61 -3.53 3.73
N SER A 43 -0.37 -3.88 2.90
CA SER A 43 -0.22 -4.87 1.82
C SER A 43 0.89 -4.47 0.84
N HIS A 44 1.02 -3.18 0.51
CA HIS A 44 2.11 -2.69 -0.35
C HIS A 44 3.48 -2.94 0.24
N VAL A 45 3.64 -2.70 1.54
CA VAL A 45 4.90 -3.02 2.25
C VAL A 45 5.17 -4.52 2.19
N ALA A 46 4.16 -5.35 2.49
CA ALA A 46 4.31 -6.81 2.50
C ALA A 46 4.71 -7.37 1.13
N TYR A 47 4.00 -7.03 0.05
CA TYR A 47 4.29 -7.57 -1.29
C TYR A 47 5.47 -6.89 -1.99
N TYR A 48 5.82 -5.63 -1.65
CA TYR A 48 7.09 -5.06 -2.08
C TYR A 48 8.27 -5.82 -1.48
N ILE A 49 8.23 -6.11 -0.17
CA ILE A 49 9.26 -6.90 0.52
C ILE A 49 9.32 -8.32 -0.02
N ALA A 50 8.18 -9.00 -0.18
CA ALA A 50 8.09 -10.34 -0.74
C ALA A 50 8.32 -10.42 -2.27
N LYS A 51 8.50 -9.27 -2.94
CA LYS A 51 8.69 -9.13 -4.40
C LYS A 51 7.56 -9.74 -5.25
N ASP A 52 6.34 -9.81 -4.73
CA ASP A 52 5.19 -10.44 -5.39
C ASP A 52 4.22 -9.40 -5.98
N ALA A 53 4.57 -8.88 -7.16
CA ALA A 53 3.74 -7.93 -7.89
C ALA A 53 2.37 -8.52 -8.31
N GLN A 54 2.25 -9.85 -8.47
CA GLN A 54 0.99 -10.48 -8.86
C GLN A 54 -0.01 -10.48 -7.69
N ARG A 55 0.38 -10.97 -6.52
CA ARG A 55 -0.46 -10.93 -5.31
C ARG A 55 -0.77 -9.49 -4.90
N MET A 56 0.16 -8.57 -5.12
CA MET A 56 -0.09 -7.14 -4.90
C MET A 56 -1.29 -6.65 -5.72
N ARG A 57 -1.31 -6.93 -7.02
CA ARG A 57 -2.44 -6.60 -7.90
C ARG A 57 -3.72 -7.31 -7.46
N GLU A 58 -3.66 -8.62 -7.25
CA GLU A 58 -4.84 -9.44 -6.92
C GLU A 58 -5.52 -9.01 -5.61
N THR A 59 -4.75 -8.52 -4.63
CA THR A 59 -5.24 -7.93 -3.38
C THR A 59 -6.18 -6.75 -3.62
N PHE A 60 -5.96 -5.96 -4.68
CA PHE A 60 -6.76 -4.78 -4.97
C PHE A 60 -7.72 -4.90 -6.15
N THR A 61 -7.56 -5.90 -7.03
CA THR A 61 -8.47 -6.10 -8.18
C THR A 61 -9.39 -7.32 -8.03
N THR A 62 -8.92 -8.40 -7.40
CA THR A 62 -9.64 -9.68 -7.31
C THR A 62 -10.26 -9.89 -5.93
N LEU A 63 -9.48 -9.77 -4.85
CA LEU A 63 -9.94 -9.95 -3.47
C LEU A 63 -11.19 -9.12 -3.09
N PRO A 64 -11.40 -7.88 -3.58
CA PRO A 64 -12.62 -7.09 -3.31
C PRO A 64 -13.93 -7.74 -3.76
N SER A 65 -13.85 -8.65 -4.75
CA SER A 65 -14.99 -9.43 -5.24
C SER A 65 -15.25 -10.69 -4.42
N HIS A 66 -14.37 -11.06 -3.47
CA HIS A 66 -14.53 -12.28 -2.68
C HIS A 66 -15.77 -12.20 -1.77
N PRO A 67 -16.58 -13.28 -1.64
CA PRO A 67 -17.80 -13.25 -0.82
C PRO A 67 -17.55 -12.92 0.65
N GLN A 68 -16.37 -13.26 1.17
CA GLN A 68 -15.97 -12.93 2.54
C GLN A 68 -15.28 -11.57 2.69
N PHE A 69 -15.05 -10.78 1.63
CA PHE A 69 -14.38 -9.47 1.74
C PHE A 69 -15.17 -8.47 2.59
N GLY A 70 -16.51 -8.50 2.51
CA GLY A 70 -17.39 -7.58 3.23
C GLY A 70 -18.75 -7.41 2.57
N GLY A 71 -19.50 -6.42 3.04
CA GLY A 71 -20.81 -5.97 2.55
C GLY A 71 -21.97 -6.34 3.49
N LEU A 72 -23.20 -6.08 3.05
CA LEU A 72 -24.41 -6.32 3.85
C LEU A 72 -24.53 -7.79 4.32
N ARG A 73 -24.04 -8.75 3.52
CA ARG A 73 -24.02 -10.18 3.87
C ARG A 73 -23.09 -10.53 5.05
N THR A 74 -21.94 -9.87 5.19
CA THR A 74 -21.03 -10.10 6.33
C THR A 74 -21.51 -9.33 7.55
N TRP A 75 -22.06 -8.12 7.34
CA TRP A 75 -22.66 -7.30 8.39
C TRP A 75 -23.86 -7.99 9.06
N ALA A 76 -24.80 -8.54 8.26
CA ALA A 76 -25.94 -9.31 8.76
C ALA A 76 -25.56 -10.64 9.47
N ARG A 77 -24.28 -11.03 9.42
CA ARG A 77 -23.71 -12.19 10.12
C ARG A 77 -22.83 -11.80 11.32
N GLY A 78 -22.80 -10.52 11.69
CA GLY A 78 -22.00 -10.02 12.82
C GLY A 78 -20.52 -9.74 12.50
N HIS A 79 -20.02 -10.08 11.32
CA HIS A 79 -18.60 -9.89 10.94
C HIS A 79 -18.27 -8.46 10.43
N GLY A 80 -19.15 -7.48 10.65
CA GLY A 80 -18.98 -6.11 10.18
C GLY A 80 -19.14 -5.92 8.66
N PHE A 81 -19.13 -4.65 8.23
CA PHE A 81 -19.26 -4.29 6.81
C PHE A 81 -17.98 -4.55 6.00
N PHE A 82 -16.82 -4.45 6.63
CA PHE A 82 -15.57 -5.06 6.16
C PHE A 82 -15.28 -6.22 7.10
N ASN A 83 -15.07 -7.41 6.56
CA ASN A 83 -14.84 -8.61 7.36
C ASN A 83 -13.38 -8.66 7.80
N ALA A 84 -13.05 -7.95 8.88
CA ALA A 84 -11.69 -7.78 9.35
C ALA A 84 -10.97 -9.12 9.59
N ASP A 85 -11.67 -10.10 10.18
CA ASP A 85 -11.14 -11.44 10.47
C ASP A 85 -10.67 -12.15 9.19
N PHE A 86 -11.44 -12.01 8.11
CA PHE A 86 -11.04 -12.52 6.80
C PHE A 86 -9.93 -11.69 6.17
N LEU A 87 -10.07 -10.36 6.11
CA LEU A 87 -9.16 -9.46 5.39
C LEU A 87 -7.75 -9.39 6.00
N TYR A 88 -7.66 -9.36 7.33
CA TYR A 88 -6.41 -9.14 8.05
C TYR A 88 -5.90 -10.39 8.77
N GLY A 89 -6.73 -11.43 8.91
CA GLY A 89 -6.36 -12.72 9.48
C GLY A 89 -6.22 -13.82 8.43
N GLN A 90 -7.35 -14.27 7.87
CA GLN A 90 -7.41 -15.50 7.07
C GLN A 90 -6.83 -15.35 5.66
N ALA A 91 -7.13 -14.25 4.96
CA ALA A 91 -6.82 -14.11 3.53
C ALA A 91 -5.31 -14.07 3.23
N GLY A 92 -4.51 -13.62 4.20
CA GLY A 92 -3.03 -13.55 4.15
C GLY A 92 -2.30 -14.81 4.66
N GLN A 93 -3.01 -15.88 5.04
CA GLN A 93 -2.38 -17.14 5.42
C GLN A 93 -1.84 -17.91 4.21
N PRO A 94 -0.83 -18.78 4.37
CA PRO A 94 -0.40 -19.70 3.32
C PRO A 94 -1.57 -20.53 2.78
N GLY A 95 -1.68 -20.65 1.46
CA GLY A 95 -2.79 -21.34 0.78
C GLY A 95 -4.10 -20.53 0.63
N HIS A 96 -4.19 -19.32 1.19
CA HIS A 96 -5.36 -18.44 1.04
C HIS A 96 -5.19 -17.43 -0.13
N PRO A 97 -6.28 -16.77 -0.59
CA PRO A 97 -6.30 -16.03 -1.85
C PRO A 97 -5.29 -14.89 -2.01
N VAL A 98 -4.74 -14.36 -0.91
CA VAL A 98 -3.66 -13.36 -0.92
C VAL A 98 -2.56 -13.73 0.08
N GLY A 99 -2.31 -15.03 0.28
CA GLY A 99 -1.31 -15.52 1.22
C GLY A 99 0.04 -14.82 1.07
N VAL A 100 0.63 -14.36 2.17
CA VAL A 100 1.94 -13.70 2.20
C VAL A 100 3.01 -14.74 2.47
N ASP A 101 4.16 -14.64 1.81
CA ASP A 101 5.36 -15.38 2.20
C ASP A 101 5.95 -14.73 3.47
N TRP A 102 5.59 -15.30 4.61
CA TRP A 102 6.01 -14.80 5.92
C TRP A 102 7.47 -15.12 6.24
N GLU A 103 8.10 -16.08 5.57
CA GLU A 103 9.52 -16.39 5.74
C GLU A 103 10.36 -15.35 5.00
N ALA A 104 10.04 -15.09 3.72
CA ALA A 104 10.64 -14.02 2.94
C ALA A 104 10.41 -12.63 3.57
N PHE A 105 9.23 -12.38 4.14
CA PHE A 105 8.94 -11.14 4.86
C PHE A 105 9.81 -10.96 6.11
N GLN A 106 10.00 -12.02 6.91
CA GLN A 106 10.82 -11.98 8.14
C GLN A 106 12.32 -11.95 7.88
N ALA A 107 12.79 -12.60 6.80
CA ALA A 107 14.19 -12.59 6.38
C ALA A 107 14.64 -11.24 5.78
N SER A 108 13.72 -10.30 5.55
CA SER A 108 14.01 -9.02 4.90
C SER A 108 14.76 -8.05 5.82
N PRO A 109 15.87 -7.42 5.36
CA PRO A 109 16.55 -6.36 6.09
C PRO A 109 15.82 -5.01 6.04
N VAL A 110 14.66 -4.92 5.39
CA VAL A 110 13.87 -3.68 5.25
C VAL A 110 13.17 -3.33 6.56
N ARG A 111 13.46 -2.14 7.11
CA ARG A 111 12.77 -1.62 8.30
C ARG A 111 11.37 -1.11 7.92
N TYR A 112 10.36 -1.46 8.72
CA TYR A 112 8.95 -1.15 8.50
C TYR A 112 8.25 -0.54 9.74
N ARG A 113 7.02 -0.02 9.55
CA ARG A 113 6.17 0.54 10.61
C ARG A 113 4.68 0.34 10.29
N PHE A 114 3.90 -0.06 11.29
CA PHE A 114 2.44 -0.15 11.23
C PHE A 114 1.78 0.72 12.32
N SER A 115 0.45 0.90 12.28
CA SER A 115 -0.31 1.63 13.30
C SER A 115 -1.73 1.09 13.40
N GLY A 116 -2.25 0.97 14.62
CA GLY A 116 -3.61 0.55 14.92
C GLY A 116 -4.21 1.32 16.10
N PHE A 117 -5.49 1.09 16.38
CA PHE A 117 -6.20 1.70 17.52
C PHE A 117 -6.81 0.60 18.38
N ASN A 118 -6.49 0.57 19.68
CA ASN A 118 -7.07 -0.35 20.64
C ASN A 118 -8.38 0.25 21.16
N ALA A 119 -9.50 -0.19 20.58
CA ALA A 119 -10.83 0.30 20.93
C ALA A 119 -11.27 -0.04 22.37
N ALA A 120 -10.66 -1.02 23.03
CA ALA A 120 -10.98 -1.40 24.41
C ALA A 120 -10.22 -0.54 25.44
N ALA A 121 -8.97 -0.18 25.16
CA ALA A 121 -8.17 0.71 26.00
C ALA A 121 -8.41 2.21 25.71
N GLY A 122 -8.95 2.54 24.53
CA GLY A 122 -9.03 3.92 24.04
C GLY A 122 -7.68 4.48 23.53
N GLU A 123 -6.67 3.63 23.44
CA GLU A 123 -5.29 4.00 23.11
C GLU A 123 -4.97 3.72 21.65
N THR A 124 -4.36 4.67 20.96
CA THR A 124 -3.78 4.39 19.64
C THR A 124 -2.47 3.63 19.81
N VAL A 125 -2.48 2.34 19.49
CA VAL A 125 -1.29 1.48 19.51
C VAL A 125 -0.44 1.83 18.29
N HIS A 126 0.35 2.87 18.48
CA HIS A 126 1.43 3.24 17.58
C HIS A 126 2.70 2.52 17.98
N TRP A 127 3.39 1.94 17.00
CA TRP A 127 4.84 1.82 17.06
C TRP A 127 5.49 3.19 16.78
N GLY A 128 5.16 4.19 17.61
CA GLY A 128 5.56 5.60 17.59
C GLY A 128 4.75 6.56 16.67
N HIS A 129 4.80 7.87 16.98
CA HIS A 129 3.92 8.92 16.44
C HIS A 129 4.50 9.63 15.16
N GLU A 130 3.99 10.73 14.58
CA GLU A 130 3.03 11.79 14.99
C GLU A 130 2.42 12.56 13.78
N ARG A 131 1.53 13.53 14.07
CA ARG A 131 1.31 14.79 13.34
C ARG A 131 0.78 14.79 11.89
N TYR A 132 -0.01 13.80 11.48
CA TYR A 132 -0.59 13.63 10.11
C TYR A 132 -0.86 14.93 9.29
N ASN A 133 -1.61 15.92 9.81
CA ASN A 133 -1.94 17.14 9.05
C ASN A 133 -0.80 18.18 8.94
N ALA A 134 0.16 18.17 9.88
CA ALA A 134 1.42 18.90 9.70
C ALA A 134 2.33 18.13 8.75
N THR A 135 2.40 16.80 8.90
CA THR A 135 3.15 15.88 8.03
C THR A 135 2.75 16.03 6.57
N LYS A 136 1.46 16.15 6.24
CA LYS A 136 1.01 16.36 4.85
C LYS A 136 1.53 17.66 4.24
N ARG A 137 1.51 18.78 4.97
CA ARG A 137 2.11 20.05 4.51
C ARG A 137 3.63 19.92 4.38
N HIS A 138 4.27 19.36 5.40
CA HIS A 138 5.71 19.13 5.44
C HIS A 138 6.21 18.26 4.27
N ILE A 139 5.48 17.23 3.87
CA ILE A 139 5.81 16.38 2.70
C ILE A 139 5.82 17.22 1.41
N PHE A 140 4.82 18.09 1.18
CA PHE A 140 4.85 19.03 0.03
C PHE A 140 5.94 20.10 0.14
N ASP A 141 6.31 20.52 1.36
CA ASP A 141 7.44 21.44 1.54
C ASP A 141 8.79 20.76 1.25
N LEU A 142 8.93 19.46 1.57
CA LEU A 142 10.09 18.65 1.21
C LEU A 142 10.19 18.43 -0.30
N GLU A 143 9.07 18.23 -0.99
CA GLU A 143 9.04 18.14 -2.46
C GLU A 143 9.53 19.43 -3.12
N ARG A 144 9.04 20.59 -2.67
CA ARG A 144 9.54 21.91 -3.16
C ARG A 144 11.03 22.13 -2.90
N GLN A 145 11.60 21.46 -1.91
CA GLN A 145 13.03 21.50 -1.59
C GLN A 145 13.85 20.48 -2.40
N GLY A 146 13.23 19.66 -3.26
CA GLY A 146 13.90 18.56 -3.95
C GLY A 146 14.32 17.42 -3.02
N ARG A 147 13.69 17.30 -1.84
CA ARG A 147 14.02 16.32 -0.78
C ARG A 147 12.99 15.19 -0.67
N ALA A 148 11.91 15.26 -1.43
CA ALA A 148 10.92 14.21 -1.60
C ALA A 148 10.43 14.22 -3.06
N TYR A 149 9.96 13.07 -3.54
CA TYR A 149 9.25 12.93 -4.80
C TYR A 149 7.85 12.38 -4.48
N ILE A 150 6.77 13.11 -4.81
CA ILE A 150 5.41 12.68 -4.46
C ILE A 150 4.66 12.19 -5.70
N VAL A 151 4.47 10.88 -5.77
CA VAL A 151 3.58 10.28 -6.76
C VAL A 151 2.13 10.43 -6.28
N THR A 152 1.31 11.17 -7.02
CA THR A 152 -0.15 11.23 -6.77
C THR A 152 -0.93 10.84 -8.04
N PRO A 153 -2.09 10.16 -7.90
CA PRO A 153 -2.91 9.82 -9.05
C PRO A 153 -3.42 11.05 -9.79
N GLU A 154 -3.08 11.19 -11.07
CA GLU A 154 -3.62 12.25 -11.95
C GLU A 154 -5.16 12.19 -11.98
N HIS A 155 -5.72 10.97 -12.02
CA HIS A 155 -7.15 10.72 -12.17
C HIS A 155 -7.65 9.60 -11.24
N MET A 156 -8.05 9.96 -10.02
CA MET A 156 -8.65 9.02 -9.06
C MET A 156 -10.10 8.64 -9.43
N ARG A 157 -10.27 7.64 -10.28
CA ARG A 157 -11.58 7.14 -10.78
C ARG A 157 -12.26 6.09 -9.89
N VAL A 158 -11.70 5.79 -8.72
CA VAL A 158 -12.26 4.85 -7.71
C VAL A 158 -12.47 5.54 -6.37
N GLY A 159 -13.58 5.24 -5.69
CA GLY A 159 -13.83 5.63 -4.31
C GLY A 159 -13.35 4.58 -3.30
N ASN A 160 -13.26 4.94 -2.02
CA ASN A 160 -12.72 4.10 -0.94
C ASN A 160 -13.38 2.71 -0.80
N SER A 161 -14.65 2.59 -1.15
CA SER A 161 -15.45 1.36 -1.07
C SER A 161 -15.63 0.65 -2.42
N SER A 162 -14.83 0.99 -3.43
CA SER A 162 -14.97 0.42 -4.79
C SER A 162 -14.63 -1.07 -4.81
N ARG A 163 -15.60 -1.91 -5.15
CA ARG A 163 -15.42 -3.37 -5.25
C ARG A 163 -15.62 -3.93 -6.68
N ASN A 164 -15.97 -3.07 -7.64
CA ASN A 164 -16.16 -3.49 -9.03
C ASN A 164 -14.80 -3.82 -9.66
N ARG A 165 -14.54 -5.11 -9.90
CA ARG A 165 -13.28 -5.60 -10.47
C ARG A 165 -12.87 -4.85 -11.75
N LYS A 166 -13.76 -4.65 -12.72
CA LYS A 166 -13.44 -3.94 -13.97
C LYS A 166 -12.91 -2.51 -13.71
N ARG A 167 -13.53 -1.77 -12.79
CA ARG A 167 -13.06 -0.42 -12.39
C ARG A 167 -11.72 -0.46 -11.66
N LEU A 168 -11.50 -1.46 -10.81
CA LEU A 168 -10.24 -1.64 -10.07
C LEU A 168 -9.09 -2.02 -11.00
N GLU A 169 -9.30 -2.98 -11.91
CA GLU A 169 -8.34 -3.34 -12.97
C GLU A 169 -8.02 -2.14 -13.87
N THR A 170 -9.02 -1.34 -14.25
CA THR A 170 -8.79 -0.10 -15.02
C THR A 170 -7.94 0.90 -14.23
N ALA A 171 -8.25 1.12 -12.95
CA ALA A 171 -7.49 2.03 -12.10
C ALA A 171 -6.04 1.55 -11.87
N TYR A 172 -5.84 0.24 -11.71
CA TYR A 172 -4.51 -0.37 -11.63
C TYR A 172 -3.72 -0.16 -12.93
N ALA A 173 -4.32 -0.43 -14.09
CA ALA A 173 -3.67 -0.25 -15.38
C ALA A 173 -3.30 1.23 -15.66
N THR A 174 -4.18 2.18 -15.31
CA THR A 174 -3.86 3.61 -15.37
C THR A 174 -2.70 3.97 -14.43
N GLY A 175 -2.71 3.45 -13.20
CA GLY A 175 -1.62 3.67 -12.24
C GLY A 175 -0.29 3.08 -12.70
N LEU A 176 -0.28 1.90 -13.33
CA LEU A 176 0.94 1.29 -13.87
C LEU A 176 1.49 2.10 -15.04
N ALA A 177 0.63 2.62 -15.91
CA ALA A 177 1.01 3.46 -17.04
C ALA A 177 1.58 4.82 -16.59
N GLN A 178 1.02 5.41 -15.51
CA GLN A 178 1.58 6.62 -14.91
C GLN A 178 2.90 6.31 -14.17
N ALA A 179 2.96 5.24 -13.37
CA ALA A 179 4.16 4.83 -12.65
C ALA A 179 5.38 4.61 -13.56
N ARG A 180 5.20 3.89 -14.67
CA ARG A 180 6.26 3.67 -15.67
C ARG A 180 6.67 4.94 -16.42
N ARG A 181 5.73 5.88 -16.62
CA ARG A 181 6.04 7.20 -17.23
C ARG A 181 6.85 8.09 -16.28
N GLU A 182 6.57 8.03 -14.98
CA GLU A 182 7.31 8.79 -13.96
C GLU A 182 8.63 8.13 -13.54
N MET A 183 8.81 6.82 -13.82
CA MET A 183 9.98 6.08 -13.35
C MET A 183 11.34 6.72 -13.69
N PRO A 184 11.59 7.26 -14.90
CA PRO A 184 12.86 7.96 -15.18
C PRO A 184 13.11 9.13 -14.21
N ALA A 185 12.10 9.95 -13.93
CA ALA A 185 12.22 11.07 -13.00
C ALA A 185 12.38 10.62 -11.53
N ILE A 186 11.79 9.48 -11.15
CA ILE A 186 12.01 8.84 -9.85
C ILE A 186 13.47 8.35 -9.75
N LEU A 187 14.01 7.72 -10.79
CA LEU A 187 15.40 7.27 -10.84
C LEU A 187 16.38 8.45 -10.80
N ASP A 188 16.12 9.53 -11.53
CA ASP A 188 16.91 10.76 -11.50
C ASP A 188 16.91 11.38 -10.09
N PHE A 189 15.75 11.45 -9.42
CA PHE A 189 15.65 11.90 -8.02
C PHE A 189 16.48 11.01 -7.07
N LEU A 190 16.42 9.69 -7.23
CA LEU A 190 17.19 8.75 -6.41
C LEU A 190 18.70 8.84 -6.67
N ALA A 191 19.12 9.15 -7.90
CA ALA A 191 20.52 9.36 -8.26
C ALA A 191 21.05 10.71 -7.75
N ALA A 192 20.23 11.76 -7.77
CA ALA A 192 20.56 13.08 -7.21
C ALA A 192 20.56 13.10 -5.67
N GLY A 193 19.79 12.21 -5.02
CA GLY A 193 19.59 12.12 -3.58
C GLY A 193 20.77 11.61 -2.75
N GLY A 194 22.01 11.89 -3.15
CA GLY A 194 23.23 11.62 -2.38
C GLY A 194 23.41 12.60 -1.22
N PHE A 195 22.50 12.54 -0.23
CA PHE A 195 22.53 13.27 1.03
C PHE A 195 22.66 12.31 2.23
#